data_AF-A0A3B9K5X5-F1
#
_entry.id   AF-A0A3B9K5X5-F1
#
_cell.length_a   1.000
_cell.length_b   1.000
_cell.length_c   1.000
_cell.angle_alpha   90.00
_cell.angle_beta   90.00
_cell.angle_gamma   90.00
#
_symmetry.space_group_name_H-M   'P 1'
#
loop_
_entity.id
_entity.type
_entity.pdbx_description
1 polymer ?
#
loop_
_entity_poly.entity_id
_entity_poly.type
_entity_poly.pdbx_seq_one_letter_code
_entity_poly.pdbx_strand_id
1 'polypeptide(L)'
;MYITDGNFTSEGLLKFLHRIIHRIILWMDVPGHFAEYDKTMESEIWSPERRGWDMKKQSLFLISALALSLALSACGGGQSAEKTAETAKETAAEEKKEEKAEDSADTEKAEAENAEAGKAGEEKAGEAEKETPADVGRYVVYEYTAGGHTVTYDMLKDAGAENIYLELNADGTGTLDLLQNPTDITWEPGVVTIFGTSKYTYELDGDTLILNMQGPIYTMKREGGASGQTAGSNPAVKKDAAAETAAGEKAEEAETTAAAAETEAANASALTGPPPKGEVGKIAARGGDGIVSQEQVMRAYVYLSEINSANAFKMTYDELKDYFGVPGAFDKEEYSDHMKRYKCYFKWIAEEDKNVFLYVNFEEDDDGIYHISSYNSSGFTGSQAKDKYLAAMQEEAKEADKAQAANAPKKKHSLEVFKFGDHDNPLKIDVEIPQSGWSVSDKGSGIKLVDNEDPDAFGAGFIQFSTKDKVEDFDFYKDKFENYKELGTREISGITFQARSYKNIGYDWIEYIAQIDDETALSVGTVRVDVDEGTTGDIILKSIAIK
;
A
#
# COMPACT_ATOMS: atom_id res chain seq x y z
N MET A 1 -9.63 15.33 6.22
CA MET A 1 -10.88 16.09 5.95
C MET A 1 -11.53 16.34 7.31
N TYR A 2 -11.59 17.59 7.76
CA TYR A 2 -12.44 17.98 8.89
C TYR A 2 -13.49 18.96 8.37
N ILE A 3 -14.72 18.67 8.79
CA ILE A 3 -15.98 19.25 8.38
C ILE A 3 -16.31 20.34 9.39
N THR A 4 -16.71 21.52 8.94
CA THR A 4 -17.52 22.40 9.78
C THR A 4 -18.68 22.99 8.98
N ASP A 5 -19.87 22.72 9.52
CA ASP A 5 -21.13 23.45 9.47
C ASP A 5 -21.89 23.58 8.15
N GLY A 6 -22.91 22.71 8.00
CA GLY A 6 -24.02 22.91 7.07
C GLY A 6 -24.84 21.64 6.84
N ASN A 7 -25.85 21.40 7.69
CA ASN A 7 -27.00 20.49 7.51
C ASN A 7 -26.83 19.32 6.53
N PHE A 8 -26.33 18.18 7.02
CA PHE A 8 -26.53 16.91 6.34
C PHE A 8 -28.03 16.56 6.37
N THR A 9 -28.70 16.59 5.23
CA THR A 9 -30.01 15.93 5.13
C THR A 9 -29.80 14.43 5.29
N SER A 10 -30.73 13.74 5.96
CA SER A 10 -30.66 12.29 6.18
C SER A 10 -30.49 11.50 4.87
N GLU A 11 -31.03 12.04 3.78
CA GLU A 11 -30.86 11.52 2.42
C GLU A 11 -29.41 11.66 1.91
N GLY A 12 -28.71 12.74 2.28
CA GLY A 12 -27.30 12.96 1.96
C GLY A 12 -26.37 11.98 2.66
N LEU A 13 -26.65 11.63 3.92
CA LEU A 13 -25.85 10.65 4.68
C LEU A 13 -26.02 9.25 4.11
N LEU A 14 -27.25 8.88 3.74
CA LEU A 14 -27.55 7.58 3.13
C LEU A 14 -26.88 7.43 1.75
N LYS A 15 -26.89 8.48 0.93
CA LYS A 15 -26.19 8.51 -0.37
C LYS A 15 -24.67 8.45 -0.19
N PHE A 16 -24.13 9.07 0.85
CA PHE A 16 -22.71 9.02 1.17
C PHE A 16 -22.27 7.62 1.61
N LEU A 17 -23.01 6.98 2.52
CA LEU A 17 -22.75 5.60 2.95
C LEU A 17 -22.90 4.60 1.80
N HIS A 18 -23.94 4.78 0.96
CA HIS A 18 -24.11 3.96 -0.25
C HIS A 18 -22.93 4.11 -1.21
N ARG A 19 -22.39 5.32 -1.41
CA ARG A 19 -21.17 5.53 -2.23
C ARG A 19 -19.93 4.89 -1.64
N ILE A 20 -19.80 4.85 -0.32
CA ILE A 20 -18.69 4.16 0.36
C ILE A 20 -18.81 2.65 0.14
N ILE A 21 -19.99 2.06 0.38
CA ILE A 21 -20.22 0.63 0.19
C ILE A 21 -20.04 0.24 -1.29
N HIS A 22 -20.53 1.06 -2.21
CA HIS A 22 -20.35 0.89 -3.65
C HIS A 22 -18.86 0.87 -4.04
N ARG A 23 -18.04 1.76 -3.47
CA ARG A 23 -16.58 1.75 -3.67
C ARG A 23 -15.90 0.54 -3.04
N ILE A 24 -16.36 0.06 -1.88
CA ILE A 24 -15.82 -1.14 -1.24
C ILE A 24 -16.12 -2.39 -2.09
N ILE A 25 -17.35 -2.52 -2.62
CA ILE A 25 -17.73 -3.65 -3.48
C ILE A 25 -16.94 -3.64 -4.81
N LEU A 26 -16.73 -2.47 -5.41
CA LEU A 26 -15.90 -2.33 -6.61
C LEU A 26 -14.41 -2.59 -6.34
N TRP A 27 -13.92 -2.29 -5.14
CA TRP A 27 -12.53 -2.56 -4.73
C TRP A 27 -12.27 -4.05 -4.48
N MET A 28 -13.30 -4.83 -4.16
CA MET A 28 -13.18 -6.27 -3.89
C MET A 28 -13.26 -7.18 -5.13
N ASP A 29 -13.53 -6.61 -6.32
CA ASP A 29 -13.58 -7.27 -7.64
C ASP A 29 -14.25 -8.67 -7.67
N VAL A 30 -15.41 -8.81 -7.02
CA VAL A 30 -16.16 -10.09 -6.98
C VAL A 30 -17.18 -10.14 -8.13
N PRO A 31 -17.04 -11.03 -9.13
CA PRO A 31 -17.93 -11.04 -10.30
C PRO A 31 -19.36 -11.49 -9.95
N GLY A 32 -20.36 -10.68 -10.30
CA GLY A 32 -21.79 -11.06 -10.26
C GLY A 32 -22.61 -10.56 -9.06
N HIS A 33 -21.97 -10.16 -7.95
CA HIS A 33 -22.70 -9.70 -6.74
C HIS A 33 -23.15 -8.24 -6.81
N PHE A 34 -22.58 -7.45 -7.71
CA PHE A 34 -22.97 -6.07 -7.95
C PHE A 34 -24.42 -5.94 -8.43
N ALA A 35 -24.82 -6.76 -9.40
CA ALA A 35 -26.16 -6.71 -10.00
C ALA A 35 -27.28 -7.17 -9.05
N GLU A 36 -26.93 -7.96 -8.02
CA GLU A 36 -27.87 -8.46 -7.02
C GLU A 36 -28.04 -7.44 -5.88
N TYR A 37 -26.94 -6.83 -5.39
CA TYR A 37 -26.97 -5.74 -4.41
C TYR A 37 -27.73 -4.50 -4.91
N ASP A 38 -27.51 -4.11 -6.18
CA ASP A 38 -28.16 -2.92 -6.76
C ASP A 38 -29.68 -3.14 -6.91
N LYS A 39 -30.09 -4.35 -7.32
CA LYS A 39 -31.52 -4.75 -7.36
C LYS A 39 -32.18 -4.72 -5.99
N THR A 40 -31.51 -5.19 -4.94
CA THR A 40 -32.06 -5.20 -3.57
C THR A 40 -32.15 -3.78 -3.01
N MET A 41 -31.14 -2.94 -3.24
CA MET A 41 -31.14 -1.52 -2.85
C MET A 41 -32.29 -0.75 -3.51
N GLU A 42 -32.45 -0.86 -4.83
CA GLU A 42 -33.50 -0.15 -5.59
C GLU A 42 -34.91 -0.63 -5.27
N SER A 43 -35.11 -1.95 -5.05
CA SER A 43 -36.45 -2.51 -4.82
C SER A 43 -36.91 -2.46 -3.36
N GLU A 44 -36.01 -2.50 -2.37
CA GLU A 44 -36.39 -2.60 -0.96
C GLU A 44 -36.20 -1.32 -0.13
N ILE A 45 -35.16 -0.52 -0.41
CA ILE A 45 -34.82 0.68 0.40
C ILE A 45 -35.30 1.97 -0.25
N TRP A 46 -35.15 2.10 -1.57
CA TRP A 46 -35.47 3.33 -2.30
C TRP A 46 -36.86 3.32 -2.96
N SER A 47 -37.66 2.27 -2.72
CA SER A 47 -39.00 2.18 -3.31
C SER A 47 -39.94 3.27 -2.74
N PRO A 48 -40.80 3.89 -3.57
CA PRO A 48 -41.66 4.98 -3.13
C PRO A 48 -42.63 4.60 -2.00
N GLU A 49 -42.95 3.31 -1.84
CA GLU A 49 -43.96 2.81 -0.90
C GLU A 49 -43.46 2.68 0.55
N ARG A 50 -42.15 2.76 0.83
CA ARG A 50 -41.57 2.57 2.19
C ARG A 50 -40.86 3.78 2.79
N ARG A 51 -41.20 4.99 2.34
CA ARG A 51 -40.68 6.26 2.86
C ARG A 51 -41.05 6.60 4.32
N GLY A 52 -41.68 5.68 5.05
CA GLY A 52 -42.19 5.86 6.42
C GLY A 52 -41.51 5.00 7.51
N TRP A 53 -40.39 4.33 7.23
CA TRP A 53 -39.63 3.62 8.27
C TRP A 53 -38.74 4.57 9.08
N ASP A 54 -38.73 4.40 10.41
CA ASP A 54 -37.82 5.11 11.32
C ASP A 54 -36.35 4.74 11.03
N MET A 55 -35.48 5.74 11.06
CA MET A 55 -34.05 5.69 10.74
C MET A 55 -33.31 4.56 11.47
N LYS A 56 -33.66 4.25 12.73
CA LYS A 56 -33.02 3.14 13.46
C LYS A 56 -33.24 1.80 12.77
N LYS A 57 -34.43 1.57 12.20
CA LYS A 57 -34.78 0.33 11.51
C LYS A 57 -34.12 0.24 10.13
N GLN A 58 -33.99 1.36 9.43
CA GLN A 58 -33.27 1.43 8.14
C GLN A 58 -31.76 1.24 8.31
N SER A 59 -31.16 1.88 9.34
CA SER A 59 -29.74 1.72 9.66
C SER A 59 -29.39 0.32 10.14
N LEU A 60 -30.23 -0.30 10.98
CA LEU A 60 -30.02 -1.71 11.36
C LEU A 60 -30.11 -2.63 10.15
N PHE A 61 -31.07 -2.45 9.24
CA PHE A 61 -31.21 -3.29 8.05
C PHE A 61 -29.99 -3.19 7.12
N LEU A 62 -29.43 -1.98 6.95
CA LEU A 62 -28.19 -1.74 6.20
C LEU A 62 -26.97 -2.42 6.83
N ILE A 63 -26.85 -2.39 8.16
CA ILE A 63 -25.78 -3.08 8.90
C ILE A 63 -25.94 -4.60 8.79
N SER A 64 -27.17 -5.12 8.88
CA SER A 64 -27.48 -6.53 8.70
C SER A 64 -27.19 -7.02 7.28
N ALA A 65 -27.52 -6.22 6.26
CA ALA A 65 -27.22 -6.54 4.85
C ALA A 65 -25.70 -6.53 4.58
N LEU A 66 -24.95 -5.63 5.22
CA LEU A 66 -23.49 -5.60 5.18
C LEU A 66 -22.86 -6.82 5.88
N ALA A 67 -23.43 -7.26 7.00
CA ALA A 67 -22.99 -8.46 7.70
C ALA A 67 -23.29 -9.75 6.91
N LEU A 68 -24.42 -9.80 6.19
CA LEU A 68 -24.80 -10.94 5.36
C LEU A 68 -23.92 -11.04 4.09
N SER A 69 -23.52 -9.91 3.49
CA SER A 69 -22.61 -9.89 2.35
C SER A 69 -21.16 -10.22 2.74
N LEU A 70 -20.71 -9.81 3.93
CA LEU A 70 -19.40 -10.18 4.47
C LEU A 70 -19.32 -11.64 4.96
N ALA A 71 -20.44 -12.24 5.37
CA ALA A 71 -20.47 -13.65 5.78
C ALA A 71 -20.42 -14.62 4.59
N LEU A 72 -20.88 -14.22 3.41
CA LEU A 72 -20.92 -15.07 2.21
C LEU A 72 -19.58 -15.15 1.46
N SER A 73 -18.61 -14.28 1.74
CA SER A 73 -17.25 -14.36 1.19
C SER A 73 -16.29 -15.23 2.02
N ALA A 74 -16.73 -15.77 3.17
CA ALA A 74 -15.89 -16.55 4.07
C ALA A 74 -16.16 -18.07 4.07
N CYS A 75 -17.09 -18.59 3.26
CA CYS A 75 -17.32 -20.03 3.16
C CYS A 75 -17.65 -20.46 1.72
N GLY A 76 -16.63 -20.96 1.00
CA GLY A 76 -16.85 -21.85 -0.12
C GLY A 76 -17.37 -23.20 0.38
N GLY A 77 -18.65 -23.46 0.23
CA GLY A 77 -19.25 -24.77 0.55
C GLY A 77 -20.76 -24.72 0.76
N GLY A 78 -21.52 -25.11 -0.26
CA GLY A 78 -22.98 -25.15 -0.25
C GLY A 78 -23.55 -26.20 0.71
N GLN A 79 -23.76 -25.83 1.97
CA GLN A 79 -24.73 -26.48 2.85
C GLN A 79 -25.15 -25.65 4.08
N SER A 80 -24.67 -24.41 4.23
CA SER A 80 -24.93 -23.60 5.43
C SER A 80 -26.06 -22.56 5.29
N ALA A 81 -26.65 -22.36 4.11
CA ALA A 81 -27.62 -21.28 3.88
C ALA A 81 -28.99 -21.51 4.59
N GLU A 82 -29.34 -22.76 4.90
CA GLU A 82 -30.65 -23.10 5.47
C GLU A 82 -30.70 -22.92 6.99
N LYS A 83 -29.54 -23.02 7.67
CA LYS A 83 -29.45 -22.91 9.15
C LYS A 83 -29.35 -21.47 9.65
N THR A 84 -28.84 -20.55 8.83
CA THR A 84 -28.69 -19.13 9.18
C THR A 84 -30.00 -18.33 9.01
N ALA A 85 -30.92 -18.82 8.16
CA ALA A 85 -32.23 -18.21 7.96
C ALA A 85 -33.23 -18.51 9.10
N GLU A 86 -32.98 -19.54 9.91
CA GLU A 86 -33.85 -19.94 11.02
C GLU A 86 -33.55 -19.10 12.29
N THR A 87 -32.28 -18.80 12.56
CA THR A 87 -31.86 -17.96 13.70
C THR A 87 -32.31 -16.49 13.57
N ALA A 88 -32.45 -15.97 12.35
CA ALA A 88 -32.92 -14.61 12.09
C ALA A 88 -34.46 -14.47 12.21
N LYS A 89 -35.21 -15.57 12.17
CA LYS A 89 -36.66 -15.56 12.44
C LYS A 89 -36.99 -15.60 13.93
N GLU A 90 -36.11 -16.14 14.77
CA GLU A 90 -36.29 -16.19 16.22
C GLU A 90 -36.06 -14.83 16.89
N THR A 91 -35.11 -14.04 16.41
CA THR A 91 -34.84 -12.68 16.94
C THR A 91 -35.93 -11.66 16.60
N ALA A 92 -36.71 -11.90 15.52
CA ALA A 92 -37.85 -11.06 15.15
C ALA A 92 -39.16 -11.43 15.88
N ALA A 93 -39.19 -12.57 16.60
CA ALA A 93 -40.37 -13.04 17.33
C ALA A 93 -40.39 -12.60 18.80
N GLU A 94 -39.26 -12.15 19.36
CA GLU A 94 -39.16 -11.78 20.78
C GLU A 94 -39.52 -10.30 21.06
N GLU A 95 -39.47 -9.41 20.07
CA GLU A 95 -39.90 -7.99 20.24
C GLU A 95 -41.41 -7.76 20.06
N LYS A 96 -42.19 -8.79 19.68
CA LYS A 96 -43.65 -8.65 19.50
C LYS A 96 -44.46 -8.73 20.79
N LYS A 97 -43.81 -8.72 21.96
CA LYS A 97 -44.46 -8.92 23.27
C LYS A 97 -44.36 -7.75 24.25
N GLU A 98 -43.73 -6.64 23.89
CA GLU A 98 -43.62 -5.46 24.79
C GLU A 98 -44.20 -4.15 24.25
N GLU A 99 -44.88 -4.15 23.10
CA GLU A 99 -45.61 -2.98 22.61
C GLU A 99 -47.13 -3.22 22.63
N LYS A 100 -47.69 -3.33 23.83
CA LYS A 100 -49.13 -3.12 24.08
C LYS A 100 -49.41 -2.61 25.49
N ALA A 101 -48.79 -1.47 25.81
CA ALA A 101 -49.05 -0.57 26.94
C ALA A 101 -48.05 0.58 26.71
N GLU A 102 -48.36 1.85 26.52
CA GLU A 102 -49.52 2.66 26.80
C GLU A 102 -49.53 3.83 25.81
N ASP A 103 -50.71 4.12 25.27
CA ASP A 103 -51.08 5.40 24.70
C ASP A 103 -51.75 6.19 25.83
N SER A 104 -51.13 7.28 26.31
CA SER A 104 -51.79 8.55 26.71
C SER A 104 -51.01 9.41 27.72
N ALA A 105 -50.98 10.70 27.39
CA ALA A 105 -51.03 11.88 28.26
C ALA A 105 -49.78 12.38 29.02
N ASP A 106 -49.19 13.44 28.44
CA ASP A 106 -49.13 14.83 28.95
C ASP A 106 -48.54 15.19 30.34
N THR A 107 -47.71 16.26 30.30
CA THR A 107 -47.49 17.35 31.28
C THR A 107 -46.22 17.38 32.17
N GLU A 108 -45.51 18.51 32.06
CA GLU A 108 -44.66 19.28 33.01
C GLU A 108 -43.58 18.65 33.93
N LYS A 109 -42.34 19.13 33.70
CA LYS A 109 -41.51 20.02 34.55
C LYS A 109 -40.97 19.57 35.94
N ALA A 110 -39.68 19.90 36.11
CA ALA A 110 -38.96 20.33 37.32
C ALA A 110 -38.24 19.30 38.21
N GLU A 111 -36.90 19.45 38.20
CA GLU A 111 -35.97 19.68 39.33
C GLU A 111 -35.83 18.73 40.52
N ALA A 112 -34.54 18.60 40.88
CA ALA A 112 -33.92 18.41 42.20
C ALA A 112 -33.97 17.00 42.82
N GLU A 113 -32.83 16.32 43.02
CA GLU A 113 -31.66 16.56 43.87
C GLU A 113 -31.70 15.65 45.12
N ASN A 114 -30.61 14.91 45.29
CA ASN A 114 -29.94 14.51 46.55
C ASN A 114 -30.45 13.36 47.45
N ALA A 115 -29.51 12.42 47.61
CA ALA A 115 -28.88 11.96 48.86
C ALA A 115 -29.55 10.89 49.77
N GLU A 116 -28.70 9.87 50.02
CA GLU A 116 -28.38 9.17 51.28
C GLU A 116 -28.59 7.64 51.16
N ALA A 117 -27.52 6.84 51.04
CA ALA A 117 -26.58 6.41 52.09
C ALA A 117 -27.23 5.54 53.17
N GLY A 118 -26.93 4.22 53.20
CA GLY A 118 -27.21 3.40 54.37
C GLY A 118 -27.22 1.88 54.26
N LYS A 119 -26.02 1.28 54.17
CA LYS A 119 -25.56 0.05 54.88
C LYS A 119 -26.22 -1.34 54.67
N ALA A 120 -25.37 -2.22 54.12
CA ALA A 120 -24.78 -3.44 54.72
C ALA A 120 -25.56 -4.78 54.75
N GLY A 121 -24.84 -5.83 54.30
CA GLY A 121 -25.16 -7.26 54.38
C GLY A 121 -24.87 -7.96 53.05
N GLU A 122 -23.61 -8.10 52.64
CA GLU A 122 -22.76 -9.28 52.89
C GLU A 122 -23.33 -10.59 52.29
N GLU A 123 -22.99 -10.85 51.02
CA GLU A 123 -22.84 -12.21 50.49
C GLU A 123 -21.48 -12.28 49.76
N LYS A 124 -20.54 -12.98 50.40
CA LYS A 124 -19.27 -13.40 49.79
C LYS A 124 -19.55 -14.47 48.74
N ALA A 125 -19.28 -14.16 47.49
CA ALA A 125 -18.87 -15.13 46.49
C ALA A 125 -17.42 -14.79 46.09
N GLY A 126 -16.53 -15.76 46.21
CA GLY A 126 -15.09 -15.55 46.21
C GLY A 126 -14.55 -14.90 44.94
N GLU A 127 -13.79 -13.82 45.13
CA GLU A 127 -12.76 -13.43 44.17
C GLU A 127 -11.74 -14.55 44.09
N ALA A 128 -11.69 -15.21 42.93
CA ALA A 128 -10.43 -15.78 42.50
C ALA A 128 -9.49 -14.60 42.30
N GLU A 129 -8.37 -14.56 43.03
CA GLU A 129 -7.24 -13.70 42.67
C GLU A 129 -6.90 -14.00 41.21
N LYS A 130 -7.28 -13.07 40.32
CA LYS A 130 -6.90 -13.13 38.92
C LYS A 130 -5.39 -12.84 38.92
N GLU A 131 -4.57 -13.89 38.88
CA GLU A 131 -3.14 -13.72 38.68
C GLU A 131 -2.94 -12.82 37.47
N THR A 132 -2.38 -11.63 37.68
CA THR A 132 -2.08 -10.69 36.61
C THR A 132 -1.15 -11.40 35.63
N PRO A 133 -1.54 -11.55 34.35
CA PRO A 133 -0.69 -12.23 33.38
C PRO A 133 0.70 -11.57 33.32
N ALA A 134 1.76 -12.37 33.20
CA ALA A 134 3.14 -11.87 33.14
C ALA A 134 3.36 -10.85 32.00
N ASP A 135 2.54 -10.93 30.96
CA ASP A 135 2.62 -10.13 29.76
C ASP A 135 2.11 -8.69 29.97
N VAL A 136 1.37 -8.42 31.06
CA VAL A 136 0.87 -7.07 31.41
C VAL A 136 2.04 -6.10 31.55
N GLY A 137 2.00 -5.00 30.81
CA GLY A 137 3.05 -3.98 30.82
C GLY A 137 3.11 -3.15 29.56
N ARG A 138 3.96 -2.12 29.58
CA ARG A 138 4.22 -1.26 28.43
C ARG A 138 5.55 -1.63 27.80
N TYR A 139 5.56 -1.80 26.48
CA TYR A 139 6.71 -2.22 25.69
C TYR A 139 6.97 -1.20 24.60
N VAL A 140 8.20 -0.72 24.51
CA VAL A 140 8.63 0.27 23.52
C VAL A 140 9.45 -0.42 22.45
N VAL A 141 9.24 -0.09 21.18
CA VAL A 141 10.00 -0.69 20.07
C VAL A 141 11.49 -0.38 20.23
N TYR A 142 12.29 -1.44 20.26
CA TYR A 142 13.74 -1.37 20.28
C TYR A 142 14.30 -1.57 18.86
N GLU A 143 13.71 -2.46 18.08
CA GLU A 143 14.01 -2.62 16.67
C GLU A 143 12.81 -3.25 15.97
N TYR A 144 12.69 -3.08 14.66
CA TYR A 144 11.74 -3.86 13.88
C TYR A 144 12.31 -4.21 12.52
N THR A 145 11.87 -5.33 11.96
CA THR A 145 12.26 -5.77 10.62
C THR A 145 11.06 -5.78 9.71
N ALA A 146 11.10 -5.03 8.61
CA ALA A 146 10.06 -4.98 7.60
C ALA A 146 10.68 -5.10 6.20
N GLY A 147 10.16 -6.01 5.37
CA GLY A 147 10.66 -6.19 4.00
C GLY A 147 12.16 -6.54 3.91
N GLY A 148 12.72 -7.20 4.93
CA GLY A 148 14.14 -7.55 5.00
C GLY A 148 15.07 -6.44 5.49
N HIS A 149 14.55 -5.26 5.84
CA HIS A 149 15.31 -4.17 6.45
C HIS A 149 15.04 -4.09 7.94
N THR A 150 16.11 -3.96 8.75
CA THR A 150 16.01 -3.75 10.19
C THR A 150 16.15 -2.26 10.49
N VAL A 151 15.16 -1.70 11.19
CA VAL A 151 15.20 -0.35 11.74
C VAL A 151 15.54 -0.45 13.22
N THR A 152 16.65 0.16 13.62
CA THR A 152 17.15 0.11 15.01
C THR A 152 16.60 1.26 15.84
N TYR A 153 16.72 1.14 17.16
CA TYR A 153 16.31 2.19 18.11
C TYR A 153 16.94 3.56 17.80
N ASP A 154 18.23 3.59 17.44
CA ASP A 154 18.91 4.85 17.11
C ASP A 154 18.31 5.50 15.84
N MET A 155 17.94 4.69 14.84
CA MET A 155 17.26 5.19 13.63
C MET A 155 15.85 5.71 13.93
N LEU A 156 15.12 5.05 14.85
CA LEU A 156 13.81 5.52 15.31
C LEU A 156 13.93 6.86 16.02
N LYS A 157 14.94 7.02 16.88
CA LYS A 157 15.21 8.25 17.61
C LYS A 157 15.61 9.40 16.68
N ASP A 158 16.45 9.15 15.70
CA ASP A 158 16.85 10.15 14.70
C ASP A 158 15.66 10.60 13.83
N ALA A 159 14.66 9.73 13.65
CA ALA A 159 13.42 10.02 12.94
C ALA A 159 12.30 10.64 13.83
N GLY A 160 12.55 10.88 15.12
CA GLY A 160 11.53 11.38 16.07
C GLY A 160 10.39 10.39 16.34
N ALA A 161 10.65 9.10 16.15
CA ALA A 161 9.71 7.99 16.30
C ALA A 161 10.04 7.12 17.52
N GLU A 162 10.65 7.68 18.57
CA GLU A 162 11.03 6.95 19.79
C GLU A 162 9.85 6.46 20.65
N ASN A 163 8.63 6.96 20.40
CA ASN A 163 7.43 6.68 21.19
C ASN A 163 6.52 5.62 20.55
N ILE A 164 7.07 4.67 19.81
CA ILE A 164 6.30 3.53 19.29
C ILE A 164 6.17 2.48 20.41
N TYR A 165 4.94 2.15 20.83
CA TYR A 165 4.71 1.26 21.97
C TYR A 165 3.50 0.34 21.84
N LEU A 166 3.51 -0.72 22.64
CA LEU A 166 2.41 -1.63 22.92
C LEU A 166 2.19 -1.64 24.43
N GLU A 167 0.97 -1.36 24.87
CA GLU A 167 0.57 -1.42 26.27
C GLU A 167 -0.49 -2.50 26.45
N LEU A 168 -0.23 -3.44 27.36
CA LEU A 168 -1.10 -4.56 27.68
C LEU A 168 -1.63 -4.40 29.11
N ASN A 169 -2.93 -4.15 29.27
CA ASN A 169 -3.59 -3.99 30.56
C ASN A 169 -4.08 -5.33 31.12
N ALA A 170 -4.13 -5.44 32.45
CA ALA A 170 -4.57 -6.65 33.15
C ALA A 170 -6.03 -7.07 32.90
N ASP A 171 -6.86 -6.15 32.41
CA ASP A 171 -8.25 -6.41 32.07
C ASP A 171 -8.45 -7.03 30.67
N GLY A 172 -7.36 -7.24 29.91
CA GLY A 172 -7.39 -7.77 28.54
C GLY A 172 -7.55 -6.69 27.47
N THR A 173 -7.51 -5.41 27.84
CA THR A 173 -7.43 -4.27 26.92
C THR A 173 -6.00 -3.79 26.75
N GLY A 174 -5.76 -2.90 25.79
CA GLY A 174 -4.46 -2.30 25.59
C GLY A 174 -4.46 -1.21 24.54
N THR A 175 -3.29 -0.65 24.29
CA THR A 175 -3.08 0.34 23.24
C THR A 175 -1.84 -0.02 22.42
N LEU A 176 -1.96 0.04 21.10
CA LEU A 176 -0.83 -0.11 20.19
C LEU A 176 -0.66 1.20 19.41
N ASP A 177 0.53 1.77 19.44
CA ASP A 177 0.90 2.96 18.69
C ASP A 177 2.13 2.66 17.82
N LEU A 178 1.90 2.48 16.50
CA LEU A 178 2.95 2.15 15.54
C LEU A 178 3.54 3.35 14.79
N LEU A 179 2.85 4.50 14.78
CA LEU A 179 3.16 5.68 13.93
C LEU A 179 2.49 6.97 14.46
N GLN A 180 2.46 7.19 15.77
CA GLN A 180 1.76 8.31 16.43
C GLN A 180 0.23 8.29 16.23
N ASN A 181 -0.34 7.09 16.06
CA ASN A 181 -1.77 6.84 15.92
C ASN A 181 -2.17 5.74 16.91
N PRO A 182 -2.37 6.08 18.20
CA PRO A 182 -2.73 5.11 19.22
C PRO A 182 -4.05 4.44 18.86
N THR A 183 -4.03 3.11 18.83
CA THR A 183 -5.18 2.27 18.48
C THR A 183 -5.51 1.37 19.66
N ASP A 184 -6.79 1.36 20.06
CA ASP A 184 -7.28 0.47 21.09
C ASP A 184 -7.25 -0.98 20.61
N ILE A 185 -6.77 -1.87 21.47
CA ILE A 185 -6.66 -3.30 21.21
C ILE A 185 -7.31 -4.10 22.34
N THR A 186 -7.66 -5.34 22.02
CA THR A 186 -7.87 -6.38 23.03
C THR A 186 -6.80 -7.43 22.90
N TRP A 187 -6.51 -8.15 23.98
CA TRP A 187 -5.44 -9.15 23.95
C TRP A 187 -5.71 -10.32 24.90
N GLU A 188 -5.08 -11.43 24.57
CA GLU A 188 -4.91 -12.61 25.40
C GLU A 188 -3.43 -13.04 25.32
N PRO A 189 -2.89 -13.80 26.29
CA PRO A 189 -1.48 -14.18 26.27
C PRO A 189 -1.03 -14.74 24.91
N GLY A 190 -0.02 -14.09 24.33
CA GLY A 190 0.54 -14.41 23.01
C GLY A 190 -0.25 -13.90 21.78
N VAL A 191 -1.40 -13.23 21.95
CA VAL A 191 -2.21 -12.71 20.83
C VAL A 191 -2.78 -11.32 21.13
N VAL A 192 -2.53 -10.38 20.22
CA VAL A 192 -3.18 -9.06 20.20
C VAL A 192 -4.23 -9.02 19.09
N THR A 193 -5.42 -8.50 19.39
CA THR A 193 -6.50 -8.26 18.44
C THR A 193 -6.67 -6.75 18.21
N ILE A 194 -6.49 -6.31 16.97
CA ILE A 194 -6.65 -4.92 16.55
C ILE A 194 -7.96 -4.78 15.79
N PHE A 195 -8.70 -3.69 16.03
CA PHE A 195 -10.02 -3.41 15.44
C PHE A 195 -11.07 -4.52 15.68
N GLY A 196 -10.87 -5.36 16.69
CA GLY A 196 -11.76 -6.47 17.03
C GLY A 196 -11.77 -7.65 16.04
N THR A 197 -10.96 -7.60 14.99
CA THR A 197 -11.00 -8.58 13.89
C THR A 197 -9.63 -9.14 13.51
N SER A 198 -8.57 -8.32 13.54
CA SER A 198 -7.23 -8.73 13.11
C SER A 198 -6.41 -9.26 14.29
N LYS A 199 -6.01 -10.53 14.23
CA LYS A 199 -5.21 -11.18 15.28
C LYS A 199 -3.73 -11.28 14.88
N TYR A 200 -2.86 -10.83 15.77
CA TYR A 200 -1.40 -10.85 15.62
C TYR A 200 -0.77 -11.56 16.80
N THR A 201 0.20 -12.43 16.54
CA THR A 201 0.86 -13.22 17.57
C THR A 201 2.08 -12.47 18.10
N TYR A 202 2.36 -12.63 19.39
CA TYR A 202 3.62 -12.19 19.97
C TYR A 202 4.22 -13.27 20.87
N GLU A 203 5.54 -13.22 21.02
CA GLU A 203 6.29 -14.06 21.96
C GLU A 203 6.91 -13.17 23.04
N LEU A 204 6.89 -13.63 24.30
CA LEU A 204 7.51 -12.94 25.42
C LEU A 204 8.73 -13.73 25.93
N ASP A 205 9.90 -13.11 25.90
CA ASP A 205 11.15 -13.60 26.49
C ASP A 205 11.66 -12.59 27.54
N GLY A 206 11.27 -12.83 28.80
CA GLY A 206 11.57 -11.93 29.92
C GLY A 206 10.97 -10.54 29.73
N ASP A 207 11.83 -9.53 29.55
CA ASP A 207 11.46 -8.14 29.30
C ASP A 207 11.36 -7.79 27.79
N THR A 208 11.56 -8.76 26.90
CA THR A 208 11.51 -8.57 25.45
C THR A 208 10.25 -9.21 24.86
N LEU A 209 9.46 -8.43 24.12
CA LEU A 209 8.27 -8.88 23.41
C LEU A 209 8.51 -8.79 21.91
N ILE A 210 8.29 -9.90 21.19
CA ILE A 210 8.42 -9.97 19.73
C ILE A 210 7.03 -10.05 19.11
N LEU A 211 6.54 -8.94 18.54
CA LEU A 211 5.22 -8.86 17.91
C LEU A 211 5.34 -9.11 16.40
N ASN A 212 4.63 -10.12 15.89
CA ASN A 212 4.58 -10.44 14.47
C ASN A 212 3.30 -9.91 13.84
N MET A 213 3.43 -8.91 12.96
CA MET A 213 2.30 -8.27 12.28
C MET A 213 2.12 -8.71 10.82
N GLN A 214 2.48 -9.96 10.50
CA GLN A 214 2.33 -10.54 9.15
C GLN A 214 3.03 -9.69 8.08
N GLY A 215 4.30 -9.36 8.34
CA GLY A 215 5.13 -8.52 7.48
C GLY A 215 6.24 -7.88 8.31
N PRO A 216 5.94 -6.81 9.07
CA PRO A 216 6.86 -6.28 10.06
C PRO A 216 6.88 -7.13 11.34
N ILE A 217 8.08 -7.40 11.84
CA ILE A 217 8.32 -8.04 13.14
C ILE A 217 8.93 -6.99 14.07
N TYR A 218 8.26 -6.68 15.17
CA TYR A 218 8.71 -5.69 16.14
C TYR A 218 9.31 -6.38 17.36
N THR A 219 10.56 -6.05 17.67
CA THR A 219 11.21 -6.40 18.94
C THR A 219 11.06 -5.21 19.90
N MET A 220 10.33 -5.42 20.99
CA MET A 220 9.92 -4.39 21.93
C MET A 220 10.49 -4.71 23.33
N LYS A 221 10.91 -3.69 24.08
CA LYS A 221 11.43 -3.83 25.44
C LYS A 221 10.48 -3.22 26.45
N ARG A 222 10.27 -3.91 27.57
CA ARG A 222 9.44 -3.45 28.67
C ARG A 222 9.98 -2.16 29.28
N GLU A 223 9.13 -1.14 29.38
CA GLU A 223 9.46 0.14 29.99
C GLU A 223 9.55 -0.03 31.53
N GLY A 224 10.68 0.36 32.12
CA GLY A 224 10.95 0.18 33.56
C GLY A 224 11.85 -1.01 33.93
N GLY A 225 12.25 -1.84 32.96
CA GLY A 225 13.33 -2.82 33.12
C GLY A 225 14.70 -2.14 33.10
N ALA A 226 15.61 -2.52 34.01
CA ALA A 226 16.89 -1.84 34.22
C ALA A 226 17.76 -1.78 32.95
N SER A 227 18.08 -0.56 32.49
CA SER A 227 19.15 -0.33 31.51
C SER A 227 20.50 -0.18 32.23
N GLY A 228 21.53 -0.91 31.79
CA GLY A 228 22.87 -0.75 32.34
C GLY A 228 23.99 -1.65 31.76
N GLN A 229 24.81 -1.03 30.91
CA GLN A 229 26.28 -1.23 30.72
C GLN A 229 26.86 -2.45 29.95
N THR A 230 27.49 -2.08 28.83
CA THR A 230 28.77 -2.55 28.24
C THR A 230 29.53 -3.71 28.91
N ALA A 231 29.82 -4.78 28.14
CA ALA A 231 31.14 -5.44 28.09
C ALA A 231 31.22 -6.38 26.88
N GLY A 232 32.32 -6.32 26.14
CA GLY A 232 32.54 -7.12 24.94
C GLY A 232 33.00 -8.56 25.19
N SER A 233 33.53 -9.12 24.10
CA SER A 233 34.21 -10.42 23.92
C SER A 233 33.39 -11.55 23.29
N ASN A 234 34.08 -12.19 22.34
CA ASN A 234 33.71 -13.19 21.34
C ASN A 234 33.15 -14.51 21.93
N PRO A 235 32.56 -15.40 21.11
CA PRO A 235 31.67 -16.48 21.54
C PRO A 235 32.45 -17.68 22.06
N ALA A 236 31.93 -18.27 23.15
CA ALA A 236 32.36 -19.57 23.63
C ALA A 236 31.69 -20.67 22.80
N VAL A 237 32.46 -21.19 21.86
CA VAL A 237 32.33 -22.52 21.25
C VAL A 237 32.25 -23.57 22.35
N LYS A 238 31.15 -24.35 22.39
CA LYS A 238 31.17 -25.67 23.04
C LYS A 238 31.72 -26.69 22.05
N LYS A 239 32.94 -27.10 22.37
CA LYS A 239 33.75 -28.14 21.78
C LYS A 239 33.34 -29.47 22.41
N ASP A 240 32.74 -30.36 21.63
CA ASP A 240 32.87 -31.80 21.87
C ASP A 240 33.95 -32.31 20.91
N ALA A 241 35.00 -32.90 21.48
CA ALA A 241 36.14 -33.46 20.78
C ALA A 241 36.35 -34.91 21.21
N ALA A 242 36.46 -35.80 20.23
CA ALA A 242 37.34 -36.98 20.13
C ALA A 242 36.77 -37.87 19.00
N ALA A 243 37.53 -38.42 18.05
CA ALA A 243 38.95 -38.72 18.02
C ALA A 243 39.48 -38.76 16.56
N GLU A 244 40.78 -38.49 16.45
CA GLU A 244 41.60 -38.65 15.25
C GLU A 244 41.73 -40.11 14.80
N THR A 245 41.84 -40.32 13.49
CA THR A 245 42.94 -41.10 12.90
C THR A 245 43.21 -40.60 11.47
N ALA A 246 44.47 -40.29 11.19
CA ALA A 246 44.99 -39.80 9.92
C ALA A 246 45.54 -40.94 9.04
N ALA A 247 45.39 -40.79 7.72
CA ALA A 247 46.20 -41.29 6.59
C ALA A 247 45.33 -41.11 5.32
N GLY A 248 45.75 -40.68 4.14
CA GLY A 248 47.04 -40.36 3.52
C GLY A 248 46.74 -40.03 2.05
N GLU A 249 47.69 -39.39 1.37
CA GLU A 249 47.65 -38.90 -0.02
C GLU A 249 47.16 -39.91 -1.09
N LYS A 250 46.48 -39.41 -2.15
CA LYS A 250 47.02 -39.39 -3.54
C LYS A 250 46.04 -38.77 -4.56
N ALA A 251 46.64 -38.08 -5.51
CA ALA A 251 46.08 -37.68 -6.81
C ALA A 251 46.14 -38.82 -7.83
N GLU A 252 45.20 -38.85 -8.79
CA GLU A 252 45.46 -39.21 -10.20
C GLU A 252 44.27 -38.84 -11.11
N GLU A 253 44.61 -38.35 -12.32
CA GLU A 253 43.75 -38.09 -13.48
C GLU A 253 43.22 -39.39 -14.12
N ALA A 254 42.10 -39.31 -14.87
CA ALA A 254 42.03 -39.75 -16.28
C ALA A 254 40.63 -39.54 -16.89
N GLU A 255 40.63 -39.00 -18.12
CA GLU A 255 39.55 -38.95 -19.11
C GLU A 255 38.96 -40.33 -19.46
N THR A 256 37.67 -40.41 -19.88
CA THR A 256 37.26 -40.53 -21.31
C THR A 256 35.76 -40.88 -21.50
N THR A 257 35.11 -40.07 -22.35
CA THR A 257 34.12 -40.37 -23.43
C THR A 257 32.80 -41.16 -23.22
N ALA A 258 31.75 -40.55 -23.81
CA ALA A 258 30.71 -41.12 -24.71
C ALA A 258 29.28 -41.37 -24.19
N ALA A 259 28.39 -40.45 -24.61
CA ALA A 259 27.17 -40.65 -25.40
C ALA A 259 25.94 -41.45 -24.88
N ALA A 260 24.78 -40.81 -25.16
CA ALA A 260 23.45 -41.35 -25.50
C ALA A 260 22.39 -41.46 -24.39
N ALA A 261 21.43 -40.52 -24.50
CA ALA A 261 19.98 -40.69 -24.65
C ALA A 261 19.14 -41.45 -23.59
N GLU A 262 18.03 -40.76 -23.27
CA GLU A 262 16.67 -41.28 -23.04
C GLU A 262 16.23 -41.77 -21.64
N THR A 263 15.45 -40.87 -21.02
CA THR A 263 14.11 -41.04 -20.40
C THR A 263 13.86 -41.80 -19.10
N GLU A 264 13.02 -41.11 -18.31
CA GLU A 264 11.98 -41.55 -17.36
C GLU A 264 12.33 -41.89 -15.90
N ALA A 265 11.93 -40.92 -15.05
CA ALA A 265 10.93 -41.06 -13.98
C ALA A 265 11.19 -42.01 -12.82
N ALA A 266 11.41 -41.43 -11.63
CA ALA A 266 10.74 -41.83 -10.40
C ALA A 266 10.99 -40.80 -9.27
N ASN A 267 10.00 -39.97 -8.95
CA ASN A 267 9.34 -40.04 -7.65
C ASN A 267 8.20 -39.02 -7.57
N ALA A 268 6.99 -39.54 -7.69
CA ALA A 268 5.78 -38.88 -7.24
C ALA A 268 5.58 -39.20 -5.75
N SER A 269 5.40 -38.17 -4.93
CA SER A 269 4.58 -38.26 -3.72
C SER A 269 3.61 -37.10 -3.75
N ALA A 270 2.32 -37.45 -3.76
CA ALA A 270 1.21 -36.59 -4.12
C ALA A 270 0.80 -35.65 -2.99
N LEU A 271 0.52 -34.38 -3.34
CA LEU A 271 -0.53 -33.58 -2.73
C LEU A 271 -1.39 -33.01 -3.87
N THR A 272 -2.70 -33.20 -3.73
CA THR A 272 -3.70 -33.10 -4.79
C THR A 272 -4.31 -31.71 -4.89
N GLY A 273 -4.14 -31.06 -6.05
CA GLY A 273 -4.89 -29.91 -6.54
C GLY A 273 -4.67 -29.76 -8.05
N PRO A 274 -5.63 -29.22 -8.84
CA PRO A 274 -5.42 -29.06 -10.29
C PRO A 274 -4.34 -28.01 -10.54
N PRO A 275 -3.40 -28.19 -11.49
CA PRO A 275 -2.42 -27.17 -11.82
C PRO A 275 -3.14 -26.00 -12.52
N PRO A 276 -3.05 -24.74 -12.05
CA PRO A 276 -3.56 -23.60 -12.80
C PRO A 276 -2.49 -23.05 -13.76
N LYS A 277 -2.98 -22.43 -14.83
CA LYS A 277 -2.31 -22.05 -16.10
C LYS A 277 -0.87 -21.52 -16.00
N GLY A 278 -0.04 -22.07 -16.90
CA GLY A 278 1.38 -21.81 -17.13
C GLY A 278 2.07 -23.15 -17.39
N GLU A 279 2.74 -23.34 -18.55
CA GLU A 279 3.62 -24.51 -18.71
C GLU A 279 4.87 -24.28 -17.84
N VAL A 280 4.95 -24.99 -16.71
CA VAL A 280 6.07 -24.95 -15.75
C VAL A 280 7.42 -24.94 -16.48
N GLY A 281 8.31 -24.02 -16.13
CA GLY A 281 9.69 -23.99 -16.63
C GLY A 281 9.93 -23.23 -17.96
N LYS A 282 8.94 -22.53 -18.53
CA LYS A 282 9.14 -21.74 -19.77
C LYS A 282 10.18 -20.64 -19.63
N ILE A 283 10.20 -19.91 -18.52
CA ILE A 283 11.15 -18.81 -18.31
C ILE A 283 12.47 -19.31 -17.75
N ALA A 284 12.46 -20.30 -16.87
CA ALA A 284 13.67 -20.96 -16.38
C ALA A 284 14.57 -21.45 -17.54
N ALA A 285 13.97 -22.03 -18.58
CA ALA A 285 14.68 -22.49 -19.77
C ALA A 285 15.31 -21.37 -20.62
N ARG A 286 14.97 -20.10 -20.35
CA ARG A 286 15.48 -18.90 -21.05
C ARG A 286 16.63 -18.24 -20.30
N GLY A 287 17.11 -18.84 -19.21
CA GLY A 287 18.27 -18.36 -18.45
C GLY A 287 19.59 -18.51 -19.20
N GLY A 288 20.56 -17.68 -18.82
CA GLY A 288 21.93 -17.65 -19.35
C GLY A 288 22.97 -17.69 -18.23
N ASP A 289 24.18 -17.20 -18.49
CA ASP A 289 25.22 -17.03 -17.46
C ASP A 289 25.06 -15.73 -16.65
N GLY A 290 24.23 -14.78 -17.14
CA GLY A 290 23.97 -13.50 -16.49
C GLY A 290 25.19 -12.60 -16.35
N ILE A 291 26.29 -12.85 -17.05
CA ILE A 291 27.55 -12.11 -16.85
C ILE A 291 27.50 -10.78 -17.60
N VAL A 292 27.72 -9.69 -16.87
CA VAL A 292 27.74 -8.30 -17.38
C VAL A 292 28.82 -7.49 -16.67
N SER A 293 29.13 -6.27 -17.13
CA SER A 293 30.06 -5.40 -16.38
C SER A 293 29.45 -4.89 -15.07
N GLN A 294 30.30 -4.60 -14.07
CA GLN A 294 29.88 -3.96 -12.82
C GLN A 294 29.14 -2.63 -13.06
N GLU A 295 29.57 -1.86 -14.06
CA GLU A 295 28.87 -0.64 -14.47
C GLU A 295 27.43 -0.93 -14.89
N GLN A 296 27.20 -1.93 -15.73
CA GLN A 296 25.85 -2.31 -16.16
C GLN A 296 24.98 -2.72 -14.97
N VAL A 297 25.51 -3.49 -14.01
CA VAL A 297 24.76 -3.87 -12.80
C VAL A 297 24.34 -2.65 -11.98
N MET A 298 25.26 -1.73 -11.73
CA MET A 298 24.99 -0.52 -10.93
C MET A 298 24.04 0.43 -11.66
N ARG A 299 24.22 0.63 -12.97
CA ARG A 299 23.33 1.46 -13.80
C ARG A 299 21.93 0.86 -13.90
N ALA A 300 21.80 -0.46 -14.03
CA ALA A 300 20.49 -1.14 -14.02
C ALA A 300 19.74 -0.91 -12.71
N TYR A 301 20.44 -0.99 -11.56
CA TYR A 301 19.84 -0.67 -10.27
C TYR A 301 19.34 0.79 -10.23
N VAL A 302 20.15 1.75 -10.67
CA VAL A 302 19.74 3.17 -10.73
C VAL A 302 18.59 3.38 -11.71
N TYR A 303 18.60 2.68 -12.83
CA TYR A 303 17.51 2.73 -13.80
C TYR A 303 16.20 2.26 -13.18
N LEU A 304 16.16 1.08 -12.55
CA LEU A 304 14.95 0.55 -11.94
C LEU A 304 14.49 1.34 -10.70
N SER A 305 15.43 1.89 -9.93
CA SER A 305 15.10 2.55 -8.65
C SER A 305 14.78 4.04 -8.78
N GLU A 306 15.34 4.73 -9.78
CA GLU A 306 15.21 6.18 -9.92
C GLU A 306 14.60 6.57 -11.28
N ILE A 307 15.25 6.20 -12.38
CA ILE A 307 14.90 6.69 -13.73
C ILE A 307 13.56 6.13 -14.21
N ASN A 308 13.36 4.82 -14.08
CA ASN A 308 12.18 4.07 -14.50
C ASN A 308 11.38 3.57 -13.29
N SER A 309 11.50 4.22 -12.14
CA SER A 309 10.88 3.78 -10.88
C SER A 309 9.36 3.58 -10.97
N ALA A 310 8.69 4.39 -11.80
CA ALA A 310 7.26 4.31 -12.06
C ALA A 310 6.85 3.03 -12.80
N ASN A 311 7.68 2.53 -13.72
CA ASN A 311 7.37 1.37 -14.56
C ASN A 311 8.28 0.17 -14.28
N ALA A 312 9.15 0.23 -13.26
CA ALA A 312 10.08 -0.84 -12.95
C ALA A 312 9.38 -2.18 -12.75
N PHE A 313 8.24 -2.20 -12.06
CA PHE A 313 7.44 -3.41 -11.84
C PHE A 313 6.53 -3.80 -13.01
N LYS A 314 6.39 -2.93 -14.02
CA LYS A 314 5.74 -3.26 -15.29
C LYS A 314 6.72 -3.88 -16.28
N MET A 315 8.03 -3.75 -16.04
CA MET A 315 9.05 -4.30 -16.92
C MET A 315 9.02 -5.83 -16.92
N THR A 316 9.12 -6.41 -18.10
CA THR A 316 9.12 -7.86 -18.32
C THR A 316 10.54 -8.43 -18.24
N TYR A 317 10.65 -9.76 -18.10
CA TYR A 317 11.93 -10.46 -18.23
C TYR A 317 12.63 -10.15 -19.55
N ASP A 318 11.87 -10.10 -20.65
CA ASP A 318 12.44 -9.87 -21.98
C ASP A 318 13.00 -8.45 -22.14
N GLU A 319 12.30 -7.44 -21.62
CA GLU A 319 12.80 -6.07 -21.63
C GLU A 319 14.05 -5.91 -20.77
N LEU A 320 14.13 -6.57 -19.60
CA LEU A 320 15.34 -6.51 -18.77
C LEU A 320 16.51 -7.25 -19.41
N LYS A 321 16.25 -8.42 -20.01
CA LYS A 321 17.23 -9.17 -20.80
C LYS A 321 17.76 -8.30 -21.94
N ASP A 322 16.89 -7.61 -22.67
CA ASP A 322 17.28 -6.74 -23.79
C ASP A 322 18.06 -5.52 -23.30
N TYR A 323 17.73 -4.96 -22.13
CA TYR A 323 18.49 -3.88 -21.47
C TYR A 323 19.94 -4.30 -21.19
N PHE A 324 20.15 -5.52 -20.66
CA PHE A 324 21.50 -6.04 -20.40
C PHE A 324 22.19 -6.60 -21.65
N GLY A 325 21.43 -6.95 -22.68
CA GLY A 325 21.91 -7.66 -23.88
C GLY A 325 22.21 -9.15 -23.65
N VAL A 326 22.00 -9.66 -22.44
CA VAL A 326 22.23 -11.08 -22.07
C VAL A 326 21.12 -11.61 -21.17
N PRO A 327 20.73 -12.89 -21.29
CA PRO A 327 19.82 -13.53 -20.34
C PRO A 327 20.45 -13.64 -18.95
N GLY A 328 19.63 -13.40 -17.92
CA GLY A 328 20.07 -13.50 -16.53
C GLY A 328 20.40 -14.94 -16.14
N ALA A 329 21.25 -15.11 -15.14
CA ALA A 329 21.53 -16.40 -14.52
C ALA A 329 20.32 -16.86 -13.71
N PHE A 330 19.70 -17.97 -14.14
CA PHE A 330 18.58 -18.55 -13.42
C PHE A 330 19.02 -19.07 -12.05
N ASP A 331 18.27 -18.71 -10.99
CA ASP A 331 18.55 -19.15 -9.62
C ASP A 331 17.53 -20.19 -9.15
N LYS A 332 16.23 -19.86 -9.23
CA LYS A 332 15.14 -20.76 -8.85
C LYS A 332 13.81 -20.35 -9.47
N GLU A 333 12.85 -21.27 -9.38
CA GLU A 333 11.44 -21.08 -9.70
C GLU A 333 10.62 -21.58 -8.50
N GLU A 334 9.60 -20.83 -8.09
CA GLU A 334 8.67 -21.23 -7.04
C GLU A 334 7.23 -20.91 -7.44
N TYR A 335 6.29 -21.73 -7.00
CA TYR A 335 4.87 -21.44 -7.12
C TYR A 335 4.40 -20.78 -5.82
N SER A 336 3.81 -19.60 -5.91
CA SER A 336 3.21 -18.93 -4.76
C SER A 336 1.81 -19.48 -4.53
N ASP A 337 1.64 -20.37 -3.54
CA ASP A 337 0.31 -20.92 -3.19
C ASP A 337 -0.71 -19.84 -2.80
N HIS A 338 -0.22 -18.74 -2.21
CA HIS A 338 -1.06 -17.61 -1.80
C HIS A 338 -1.55 -16.79 -3.00
N MET A 339 -0.63 -16.42 -3.90
CA MET A 339 -0.95 -15.60 -5.08
C MET A 339 -1.43 -16.43 -6.29
N LYS A 340 -1.25 -17.75 -6.23
CA LYS A 340 -1.51 -18.73 -7.30
C LYS A 340 -0.77 -18.44 -8.60
N ARG A 341 0.44 -17.87 -8.51
CA ARG A 341 1.29 -17.45 -9.64
C ARG A 341 2.69 -18.04 -9.52
N TYR A 342 3.35 -18.28 -10.65
CA TYR A 342 4.76 -18.69 -10.67
C TYR A 342 5.67 -17.48 -10.50
N LYS A 343 6.78 -17.71 -9.80
CA LYS A 343 7.86 -16.75 -9.60
C LYS A 343 9.18 -17.33 -10.08
N CYS A 344 9.90 -16.58 -10.90
CA CYS A 344 11.23 -16.93 -11.38
C CYS A 344 12.28 -15.92 -10.90
N TYR A 345 13.48 -16.39 -10.59
CA TYR A 345 14.54 -15.59 -9.98
C TYR A 345 15.78 -15.60 -10.86
N PHE A 346 16.31 -14.42 -11.17
CA PHE A 346 17.47 -14.25 -12.04
C PHE A 346 18.52 -13.31 -11.44
N LYS A 347 19.79 -13.57 -11.76
CA LYS A 347 20.93 -12.73 -11.40
C LYS A 347 21.60 -12.16 -12.65
N TRP A 348 21.91 -10.87 -12.63
CA TRP A 348 22.93 -10.28 -13.52
C TRP A 348 24.15 -9.96 -12.67
N ILE A 349 25.25 -10.65 -12.97
CA ILE A 349 26.44 -10.77 -12.13
C ILE A 349 27.58 -10.02 -12.79
N ALA A 350 28.29 -9.19 -12.02
CA ALA A 350 29.46 -8.49 -12.51
C ALA A 350 30.58 -9.48 -12.86
N GLU A 351 31.18 -9.32 -14.04
CA GLU A 351 32.33 -10.09 -14.48
C GLU A 351 33.53 -9.88 -13.53
N GLU A 352 33.65 -8.68 -12.98
CA GLU A 352 34.78 -8.25 -12.15
C GLU A 352 34.71 -8.81 -10.71
N ASP A 353 33.51 -8.99 -10.16
CA ASP A 353 33.28 -9.57 -8.82
C ASP A 353 31.92 -10.25 -8.75
N LYS A 354 31.92 -11.58 -8.54
CA LYS A 354 30.70 -12.38 -8.46
C LYS A 354 29.79 -12.04 -7.27
N ASN A 355 30.29 -11.30 -6.28
CA ASN A 355 29.49 -10.79 -5.17
C ASN A 355 28.70 -9.52 -5.53
N VAL A 356 29.06 -8.86 -6.65
CA VAL A 356 28.37 -7.70 -7.20
C VAL A 356 27.34 -8.18 -8.22
N PHE A 357 26.06 -8.06 -7.89
CA PHE A 357 24.99 -8.49 -8.78
C PHE A 357 23.68 -7.73 -8.54
N LEU A 358 22.82 -7.73 -9.55
CA LEU A 358 21.40 -7.40 -9.45
C LEU A 358 20.62 -8.70 -9.45
N TYR A 359 19.82 -8.92 -8.41
CA TYR A 359 18.93 -10.07 -8.28
C TYR A 359 17.50 -9.60 -8.49
N VAL A 360 16.77 -10.25 -9.40
CA VAL A 360 15.44 -9.81 -9.85
C VAL A 360 14.48 -10.99 -9.83
N ASN A 361 13.33 -10.75 -9.23
CA ASN A 361 12.25 -11.68 -9.08
C ASN A 361 11.16 -11.29 -10.08
N PHE A 362 10.70 -12.25 -10.86
CA PHE A 362 9.61 -12.06 -11.81
C PHE A 362 8.41 -12.87 -11.40
N GLU A 363 7.22 -12.30 -11.51
CA GLU A 363 5.93 -12.96 -11.25
C GLU A 363 5.11 -13.02 -12.54
N GLU A 364 4.48 -14.18 -12.78
CA GLU A 364 3.62 -14.42 -13.95
C GLU A 364 2.24 -13.77 -13.78
N ASP A 365 1.84 -12.95 -14.74
CA ASP A 365 0.49 -12.37 -14.82
C ASP A 365 -0.53 -13.36 -15.40
N ASP A 366 -1.78 -12.91 -15.59
CA ASP A 366 -2.86 -13.77 -16.10
C ASP A 366 -2.70 -14.16 -17.59
N ASP A 367 -1.85 -13.43 -18.32
CA ASP A 367 -1.54 -13.63 -19.73
C ASP A 367 -0.27 -14.50 -19.93
N GLY A 368 0.38 -14.91 -18.84
CA GLY A 368 1.61 -15.71 -18.86
C GLY A 368 2.87 -14.88 -19.09
N ILE A 369 2.79 -13.57 -18.90
CA ILE A 369 3.91 -12.62 -19.02
C ILE A 369 4.51 -12.41 -17.64
N TYR A 370 5.84 -12.41 -17.57
CA TYR A 370 6.57 -12.33 -16.31
C TYR A 370 7.11 -10.93 -16.11
N HIS A 371 6.54 -10.24 -15.14
CA HIS A 371 6.88 -8.87 -14.76
C HIS A 371 7.76 -8.85 -13.51
N ILE A 372 8.62 -7.84 -13.37
CA ILE A 372 9.40 -7.65 -12.15
C ILE A 372 8.43 -7.50 -10.97
N SER A 373 8.58 -8.36 -9.97
CA SER A 373 7.84 -8.29 -8.70
C SER A 373 8.68 -7.73 -7.56
N SER A 374 10.00 -7.90 -7.63
CA SER A 374 10.98 -7.36 -6.67
C SER A 374 12.38 -7.46 -7.23
N TYR A 375 13.29 -6.64 -6.72
CA TYR A 375 14.71 -6.71 -7.06
C TYR A 375 15.56 -6.19 -5.91
N ASN A 376 16.82 -6.63 -5.85
CA ASN A 376 17.81 -6.21 -4.87
C ASN A 376 19.21 -6.23 -5.47
N SER A 377 20.11 -5.45 -4.87
CA SER A 377 21.53 -5.46 -5.20
C SER A 377 22.35 -6.18 -4.14
N SER A 378 23.52 -6.69 -4.55
CA SER A 378 24.58 -7.20 -3.67
C SER A 378 25.91 -6.64 -4.11
N GLY A 379 26.86 -6.52 -3.18
CA GLY A 379 28.23 -6.04 -3.45
C GLY A 379 28.35 -4.52 -3.64
N PHE A 380 27.25 -3.78 -3.60
CA PHE A 380 27.22 -2.31 -3.58
C PHE A 380 25.95 -1.80 -2.88
N THR A 381 26.00 -0.58 -2.37
CA THR A 381 24.84 0.12 -1.82
C THR A 381 24.12 0.92 -2.91
N GLY A 382 22.80 1.10 -2.76
CA GLY A 382 22.04 1.95 -3.67
C GLY A 382 22.56 3.39 -3.70
N SER A 383 23.04 3.94 -2.58
CA SER A 383 23.65 5.26 -2.52
C SER A 383 24.91 5.35 -3.40
N GLN A 384 25.81 4.36 -3.31
CA GLN A 384 27.02 4.33 -4.12
C GLN A 384 26.70 4.30 -5.63
N ALA A 385 25.66 3.58 -6.04
CA ALA A 385 25.24 3.54 -7.43
C ALA A 385 24.65 4.87 -7.88
N LYS A 386 23.77 5.48 -7.07
CA LYS A 386 23.16 6.79 -7.37
C LYS A 386 24.20 7.88 -7.46
N ASP A 387 25.10 7.99 -6.48
CA ASP A 387 26.16 9.00 -6.45
C ASP A 387 27.06 8.94 -7.70
N LYS A 388 27.27 7.73 -8.23
CA LYS A 388 28.13 7.52 -9.39
C LYS A 388 27.43 7.73 -10.73
N TYR A 389 26.17 7.32 -10.85
CA TYR A 389 25.51 7.19 -12.16
C TYR A 389 24.22 8.00 -12.32
N LEU A 390 23.53 8.39 -11.25
CA LEU A 390 22.19 8.99 -11.34
C LEU A 390 22.20 10.27 -12.19
N ALA A 391 23.08 11.22 -11.90
CA ALA A 391 23.11 12.50 -12.61
C ALA A 391 23.37 12.34 -14.12
N ALA A 392 24.32 11.48 -14.50
CA ALA A 392 24.62 11.20 -15.90
C ALA A 392 23.43 10.49 -16.59
N MET A 393 22.81 9.52 -15.91
CA MET A 393 21.67 8.79 -16.45
C MET A 393 20.40 9.65 -16.56
N GLN A 394 20.20 10.61 -15.65
CA GLN A 394 19.11 11.59 -15.75
C GLN A 394 19.32 12.50 -16.95
N GLU A 395 20.53 12.99 -17.19
CA GLU A 395 20.81 13.80 -18.38
C GLU A 395 20.69 12.98 -19.67
N GLU A 396 21.15 11.72 -19.70
CA GLU A 396 20.93 10.82 -20.83
C GLU A 396 19.44 10.57 -21.11
N ALA A 397 18.65 10.32 -20.05
CA ALA A 397 17.20 10.13 -20.16
C ALA A 397 16.50 11.40 -20.66
N LYS A 398 16.93 12.57 -20.18
CA LYS A 398 16.43 13.87 -20.63
C LYS A 398 16.76 14.15 -22.09
N GLU A 399 17.98 13.89 -22.53
CA GLU A 399 18.35 14.06 -23.95
C GLU A 399 17.61 13.06 -24.85
N ALA A 400 17.38 11.82 -24.38
CA ALA A 400 16.54 10.86 -25.08
C ALA A 400 15.08 11.32 -25.17
N ASP A 401 14.52 11.86 -24.08
CA ASP A 401 13.18 12.44 -24.06
C ASP A 401 13.07 13.61 -25.04
N LYS A 402 14.00 14.57 -25.03
CA LYS A 402 14.02 15.68 -26.01
C LYS A 402 14.02 15.16 -27.45
N ALA A 403 14.82 14.14 -27.74
CA ALA A 403 14.90 13.55 -29.08
C ALA A 403 13.59 12.85 -29.50
N GLN A 404 12.93 12.17 -28.55
CA GLN A 404 11.61 11.55 -28.77
C GLN A 404 10.53 12.62 -28.94
N ALA A 405 10.49 13.61 -28.05
CA ALA A 405 9.50 14.69 -28.02
C ALA A 405 9.51 15.54 -29.30
N ALA A 406 10.69 15.77 -29.89
CA ALA A 406 10.84 16.49 -31.15
C ALA A 406 10.14 15.81 -32.34
N ASN A 407 9.99 14.48 -32.31
CA ASN A 407 9.44 13.68 -33.40
C ASN A 407 8.10 13.01 -33.07
N ALA A 408 7.64 13.11 -31.83
CA ALA A 408 6.43 12.45 -31.37
C ALA A 408 5.18 13.04 -32.06
N PRO A 409 4.32 12.20 -32.66
CA PRO A 409 3.03 12.68 -33.14
C PRO A 409 2.18 13.11 -31.94
N LYS A 410 1.48 14.23 -32.07
CA LYS A 410 0.71 14.85 -30.98
C LYS A 410 -0.79 14.70 -31.20
N LYS A 411 -1.55 14.65 -30.10
CA LYS A 411 -3.01 14.67 -30.06
C LYS A 411 -3.49 15.83 -29.18
N LYS A 412 -4.56 16.49 -29.62
CA LYS A 412 -5.23 17.58 -28.89
C LYS A 412 -6.25 17.01 -27.91
N HIS A 413 -6.26 17.55 -26.71
CA HIS A 413 -7.29 17.32 -25.71
C HIS A 413 -7.88 18.64 -25.25
N SER A 414 -9.18 18.64 -24.93
CA SER A 414 -9.85 19.76 -24.28
C SER A 414 -10.28 19.27 -22.90
N LEU A 415 -9.76 19.94 -21.87
CA LEU A 415 -9.92 19.60 -20.47
C LEU A 415 -10.90 20.58 -19.83
N GLU A 416 -11.76 20.06 -18.97
CA GLU A 416 -12.68 20.87 -18.17
C GLU A 416 -12.26 20.81 -16.70
N VAL A 417 -11.64 21.89 -16.22
CA VAL A 417 -11.08 21.98 -14.86
C VAL A 417 -12.04 22.77 -13.98
N PHE A 418 -12.67 22.07 -13.05
CA PHE A 418 -13.71 22.62 -12.19
C PHE A 418 -13.14 23.22 -10.90
N LYS A 419 -13.70 24.36 -10.48
CA LYS A 419 -13.48 24.86 -9.12
C LYS A 419 -14.15 23.93 -8.12
N PHE A 420 -13.61 23.88 -6.91
CA PHE A 420 -14.21 23.06 -5.86
C PHE A 420 -15.66 23.53 -5.58
N GLY A 421 -16.63 22.63 -5.76
CA GLY A 421 -18.04 22.91 -5.54
C GLY A 421 -18.77 23.60 -6.69
N ASP A 422 -18.08 23.97 -7.77
CA ASP A 422 -18.68 24.45 -9.02
C ASP A 422 -18.56 23.36 -10.09
N HIS A 423 -19.69 22.78 -10.49
CA HIS A 423 -19.76 21.74 -11.50
C HIS A 423 -20.32 22.22 -12.84
N ASP A 424 -20.71 23.50 -12.93
CA ASP A 424 -21.41 24.05 -14.08
C ASP A 424 -20.51 24.99 -14.90
N ASN A 425 -19.46 25.55 -14.29
CA ASN A 425 -18.55 26.50 -14.94
C ASN A 425 -17.09 26.01 -14.93
N PRO A 426 -16.72 25.06 -15.81
CA PRO A 426 -15.33 24.63 -15.93
C PRO A 426 -14.46 25.69 -16.59
N LEU A 427 -13.22 25.82 -16.11
CA LEU A 427 -12.15 26.45 -16.88
C LEU A 427 -11.75 25.49 -17.99
N LYS A 428 -11.82 25.95 -19.25
CA LYS A 428 -11.48 25.13 -20.41
C LYS A 428 -10.01 25.28 -20.76
N ILE A 429 -9.31 24.17 -20.83
CA ILE A 429 -7.89 24.11 -21.18
C ILE A 429 -7.72 23.19 -22.37
N ASP A 430 -7.25 23.72 -23.49
CA ASP A 430 -6.75 22.90 -24.59
C ASP A 430 -5.27 22.58 -24.37
N VAL A 431 -4.88 21.35 -24.65
CA VAL A 431 -3.48 20.89 -24.52
C VAL A 431 -3.14 19.88 -25.62
N GLU A 432 -1.88 19.85 -26.04
CA GLU A 432 -1.33 18.82 -26.91
C GLU A 432 -0.40 17.89 -26.11
N ILE A 433 -0.70 16.59 -26.13
CA ILE A 433 0.17 15.55 -25.56
C ILE A 433 0.62 14.59 -26.66
N PRO A 434 1.73 13.85 -26.47
CA PRO A 434 2.11 12.77 -27.36
C PRO A 434 0.97 11.76 -27.57
N GLN A 435 0.87 11.16 -28.76
CA GLN A 435 -0.15 10.16 -29.05
C GLN A 435 -0.01 8.91 -28.17
N SER A 436 1.24 8.54 -27.87
CA SER A 436 1.63 7.41 -27.03
C SER A 436 2.47 7.88 -25.83
N GLY A 437 2.52 7.06 -24.79
CA GLY A 437 3.22 7.32 -23.53
C GLY A 437 2.50 8.29 -22.60
N TRP A 438 1.41 8.94 -23.05
CA TRP A 438 0.66 9.92 -22.27
C TRP A 438 -0.85 9.74 -22.38
N SER A 439 -1.52 9.93 -21.24
CA SER A 439 -2.97 9.79 -21.10
C SER A 439 -3.58 10.92 -20.27
N VAL A 440 -4.91 11.01 -20.30
CA VAL A 440 -5.67 11.99 -19.51
C VAL A 440 -6.46 11.21 -18.45
N SER A 441 -6.34 11.64 -17.20
CA SER A 441 -7.14 11.13 -16.09
C SER A 441 -8.03 12.25 -15.54
N ASP A 442 -9.32 11.98 -15.46
CA ASP A 442 -10.33 12.85 -14.87
C ASP A 442 -10.79 12.37 -13.48
N LYS A 443 -10.11 11.36 -12.94
CA LYS A 443 -10.43 10.74 -11.66
C LYS A 443 -9.67 11.38 -10.50
N GLY A 444 -10.25 11.25 -9.30
CA GLY A 444 -9.57 11.62 -8.05
C GLY A 444 -9.58 13.14 -7.77
N SER A 445 -8.42 13.72 -7.47
CA SER A 445 -8.26 15.08 -6.95
C SER A 445 -8.18 16.19 -8.00
N GLY A 446 -8.51 15.91 -9.26
CA GLY A 446 -8.48 16.88 -10.36
C GLY A 446 -8.09 16.26 -11.70
N ILE A 447 -8.10 17.07 -12.75
CA ILE A 447 -7.67 16.65 -14.09
C ILE A 447 -6.15 16.52 -14.13
N LYS A 448 -5.65 15.38 -14.62
CA LYS A 448 -4.23 15.07 -14.75
C LYS A 448 -3.89 14.62 -16.17
N LEU A 449 -2.71 15.01 -16.63
CA LEU A 449 -2.02 14.37 -17.75
C LEU A 449 -1.00 13.43 -17.13
N VAL A 450 -1.08 12.14 -17.45
CA VAL A 450 -0.25 11.10 -16.85
C VAL A 450 0.77 10.66 -17.88
N ASP A 451 2.05 10.62 -17.49
CA ASP A 451 3.19 10.09 -18.27
C ASP A 451 3.15 8.56 -18.27
N ASN A 452 2.02 8.04 -18.76
CA ASN A 452 1.76 6.63 -18.99
C ASN A 452 0.59 6.47 -19.97
N GLU A 453 0.54 5.33 -20.66
CA GLU A 453 -0.64 4.93 -21.45
C GLU A 453 -1.86 4.67 -20.56
N ASP A 454 -1.62 4.13 -19.36
CA ASP A 454 -2.66 3.88 -18.36
C ASP A 454 -2.89 5.15 -17.51
N PRO A 455 -4.07 5.79 -17.60
CA PRO A 455 -4.38 7.01 -16.85
C PRO A 455 -4.46 6.82 -15.33
N ASP A 456 -4.49 5.57 -14.85
CA ASP A 456 -4.51 5.22 -13.43
C ASP A 456 -3.17 4.62 -12.95
N ALA A 457 -2.11 4.70 -13.76
CA ALA A 457 -0.81 4.13 -13.46
C ALA A 457 -0.22 4.68 -12.15
N PHE A 458 -0.03 3.77 -11.17
CA PHE A 458 0.57 4.13 -9.90
C PHE A 458 2.05 4.51 -10.08
N GLY A 459 2.44 5.62 -9.45
CA GLY A 459 3.83 6.10 -9.47
C GLY A 459 4.26 6.80 -10.76
N ALA A 460 3.41 6.86 -11.80
CA ALA A 460 3.69 7.62 -13.01
C ALA A 460 3.87 9.11 -12.72
N GLY A 461 4.69 9.77 -13.56
CA GLY A 461 4.75 11.22 -13.56
C GLY A 461 3.44 11.82 -14.06
N PHE A 462 3.11 13.03 -13.60
CA PHE A 462 1.90 13.70 -14.04
C PHE A 462 2.00 15.22 -13.99
N ILE A 463 1.14 15.85 -14.78
CA ILE A 463 0.82 17.28 -14.74
C ILE A 463 -0.63 17.41 -14.26
N GLN A 464 -0.84 18.07 -13.13
CA GLN A 464 -2.15 18.28 -12.51
C GLN A 464 -2.61 19.72 -12.68
N PHE A 465 -3.87 19.88 -13.05
CA PHE A 465 -4.55 21.18 -13.08
C PHE A 465 -5.46 21.34 -11.87
N SER A 466 -5.44 22.52 -11.27
CA SER A 466 -6.32 22.83 -10.14
C SER A 466 -6.70 24.30 -10.15
N THR A 467 -7.97 24.60 -9.92
CA THR A 467 -8.48 25.98 -9.87
C THR A 467 -8.85 26.38 -8.45
N LYS A 468 -8.69 27.67 -8.18
CA LYS A 468 -9.09 28.36 -6.95
C LYS A 468 -9.68 29.72 -7.32
N ASP A 469 -10.19 30.44 -6.32
CA ASP A 469 -10.65 31.80 -6.54
C ASP A 469 -9.44 32.75 -6.59
N LYS A 470 -8.45 32.53 -5.72
CA LYS A 470 -7.24 33.34 -5.64
C LYS A 470 -5.97 32.51 -5.55
N VAL A 471 -4.85 33.11 -5.99
CA VAL A 471 -3.53 32.47 -5.93
C VAL A 471 -3.15 32.09 -4.49
N GLU A 472 -3.50 32.93 -3.50
CA GLU A 472 -3.19 32.68 -2.09
C GLU A 472 -3.90 31.44 -1.54
N ASP A 473 -4.99 30.99 -2.16
CA ASP A 473 -5.72 29.79 -1.71
C ASP A 473 -4.94 28.49 -2.00
N PHE A 474 -3.92 28.54 -2.85
CA PHE A 474 -2.97 27.43 -3.05
C PHE A 474 -1.95 27.33 -1.91
N ASP A 475 -1.83 28.34 -1.04
CA ASP A 475 -0.86 28.37 0.06
C ASP A 475 -1.40 27.69 1.34
N PHE A 476 -2.59 27.08 1.28
CA PHE A 476 -3.22 26.44 2.45
C PHE A 476 -2.33 25.42 3.18
N TYR A 477 -1.47 24.69 2.44
CA TYR A 477 -0.53 23.71 3.00
C TYR A 477 0.92 24.17 3.00
N LYS A 478 1.19 25.45 2.73
CA LYS A 478 2.55 25.96 2.54
C LYS A 478 3.47 25.74 3.74
N ASP A 479 2.93 25.83 4.95
CA ASP A 479 3.69 25.59 6.19
C ASP A 479 4.11 24.11 6.37
N LYS A 480 3.50 23.18 5.62
CA LYS A 480 3.83 21.75 5.63
C LYS A 480 4.77 21.35 4.50
N PHE A 481 5.14 22.29 3.64
CA PHE A 481 6.02 22.02 2.52
C PHE A 481 7.45 21.84 3.01
N GLU A 482 8.07 20.73 2.61
CA GLU A 482 9.50 20.49 2.80
C GLU A 482 10.27 21.11 1.63
N ASN A 483 11.47 21.65 1.88
CA ASN A 483 12.37 22.15 0.83
C ASN A 483 11.76 23.20 -0.11
N TYR A 484 10.83 24.03 0.37
CA TYR A 484 10.19 25.07 -0.43
C TYR A 484 11.21 26.04 -1.04
N LYS A 485 11.11 26.28 -2.35
CA LYS A 485 11.93 27.22 -3.11
C LYS A 485 11.09 27.94 -4.16
N GLU A 486 11.31 29.23 -4.32
CA GLU A 486 10.80 29.98 -5.47
C GLU A 486 11.79 29.84 -6.64
N LEU A 487 11.27 29.53 -7.84
CA LEU A 487 12.07 29.20 -9.02
C LEU A 487 12.07 30.30 -10.09
N GLY A 488 11.29 31.36 -9.90
CA GLY A 488 11.12 32.45 -10.85
C GLY A 488 9.76 32.38 -11.54
N THR A 489 9.72 32.66 -12.84
CA THR A 489 8.47 32.69 -13.61
C THR A 489 8.54 31.85 -14.87
N ARG A 490 7.36 31.42 -15.36
CA ARG A 490 7.17 30.73 -16.63
C ARG A 490 5.97 31.31 -17.36
N GLU A 491 6.10 31.53 -18.67
CA GLU A 491 4.97 31.93 -19.50
C GLU A 491 4.20 30.68 -19.96
N ILE A 492 2.89 30.65 -19.71
CA ILE A 492 1.98 29.59 -20.18
C ILE A 492 0.73 30.29 -20.73
N SER A 493 0.36 29.99 -21.98
CA SER A 493 -0.78 30.62 -22.66
C SER A 493 -0.74 32.17 -22.66
N GLY A 494 0.44 32.78 -22.70
CA GLY A 494 0.64 34.23 -22.64
C GLY A 494 0.46 34.85 -21.24
N ILE A 495 0.25 34.03 -20.20
CA ILE A 495 0.12 34.46 -18.80
C ILE A 495 1.43 34.11 -18.08
N THR A 496 1.89 35.03 -17.22
CA THR A 496 3.08 34.81 -16.39
C THR A 496 2.70 34.07 -15.11
N PHE A 497 3.16 32.83 -14.99
CA PHE A 497 3.01 32.02 -13.79
C PHE A 497 4.23 32.17 -12.87
N GLN A 498 3.98 32.25 -11.57
CA GLN A 498 5.03 32.12 -10.56
C GLN A 498 5.34 30.65 -10.35
N ALA A 499 6.62 30.30 -10.39
CA ALA A 499 7.10 28.93 -10.25
C ALA A 499 7.69 28.70 -8.85
N ARG A 500 7.37 27.54 -8.28
CA ARG A 500 7.90 27.10 -6.99
C ARG A 500 8.16 25.60 -7.00
N SER A 501 9.09 25.14 -6.16
CA SER A 501 9.24 23.72 -5.86
C SER A 501 9.12 23.46 -4.37
N TYR A 502 8.64 22.27 -4.03
CA TYR A 502 8.51 21.80 -2.66
C TYR A 502 8.25 20.29 -2.66
N LYS A 503 8.50 19.66 -1.52
CA LYS A 503 8.07 18.29 -1.26
C LYS A 503 6.82 18.30 -0.38
N ASN A 504 5.79 17.57 -0.80
CA ASN A 504 4.54 17.42 -0.07
C ASN A 504 3.94 16.02 -0.31
N ILE A 505 3.55 15.35 0.77
CA ILE A 505 3.00 13.97 0.75
C ILE A 505 3.90 13.01 -0.05
N GLY A 506 5.20 13.07 0.17
CA GLY A 506 6.17 12.16 -0.47
C GLY A 506 6.47 12.43 -1.95
N TYR A 507 5.94 13.52 -2.53
CA TYR A 507 6.24 13.93 -3.91
C TYR A 507 7.01 15.24 -3.95
N ASP A 508 8.01 15.31 -4.83
CA ASP A 508 8.67 16.55 -5.23
C ASP A 508 7.84 17.22 -6.33
N TRP A 509 7.29 18.39 -6.01
CA TRP A 509 6.47 19.20 -6.90
C TRP A 509 7.28 20.31 -7.52
N ILE A 510 6.99 20.60 -8.80
CA ILE A 510 7.18 21.92 -9.38
C ILE A 510 5.78 22.45 -9.68
N GLU A 511 5.44 23.61 -9.15
CA GLU A 511 4.10 24.19 -9.30
C GLU A 511 4.18 25.58 -9.92
N TYR A 512 3.36 25.80 -10.93
CA TYR A 512 3.16 27.07 -11.60
C TYR A 512 1.79 27.61 -11.20
N ILE A 513 1.74 28.79 -10.58
CA ILE A 513 0.48 29.43 -10.17
C ILE A 513 0.31 30.83 -10.79
N ALA A 514 -0.90 31.13 -11.25
CA ALA A 514 -1.27 32.45 -11.76
C ALA A 514 -2.74 32.77 -11.50
N GLN A 515 -3.03 34.06 -11.38
CA GLN A 515 -4.40 34.57 -11.51
C GLN A 515 -4.71 34.67 -13.00
N ILE A 516 -5.79 34.03 -13.45
CA ILE A 516 -6.20 33.99 -14.86
C ILE A 516 -7.19 35.11 -15.17
N ASP A 517 -8.12 35.37 -14.24
CA ASP A 517 -9.08 36.46 -14.26
C ASP A 517 -9.43 36.90 -12.82
N ASP A 518 -10.35 37.85 -12.65
CA ASP A 518 -10.70 38.42 -11.34
C ASP A 518 -11.27 37.39 -10.34
N GLU A 519 -11.76 36.24 -10.82
CA GLU A 519 -12.46 35.23 -10.03
C GLU A 519 -11.75 33.87 -10.04
N THR A 520 -10.73 33.67 -10.87
CA THR A 520 -10.12 32.36 -11.14
C THR A 520 -8.61 32.40 -11.10
N ALA A 521 -8.03 31.62 -10.19
CA ALA A 521 -6.62 31.27 -10.18
C ALA A 521 -6.44 29.82 -10.67
N LEU A 522 -5.31 29.56 -11.33
CA LEU A 522 -4.94 28.25 -11.85
C LEU A 522 -3.57 27.84 -11.30
N SER A 523 -3.50 26.59 -10.86
CA SER A 523 -2.27 25.86 -10.59
C SER A 523 -2.06 24.80 -11.67
N VAL A 524 -0.83 24.74 -12.17
CA VAL A 524 -0.29 23.65 -13.00
C VAL A 524 0.87 23.04 -12.23
N GLY A 525 0.62 21.91 -11.56
CA GLY A 525 1.61 21.18 -10.76
C GLY A 525 2.19 20.01 -11.54
N THR A 526 3.49 19.78 -11.45
CA THR A 526 4.18 18.63 -12.05
C THR A 526 4.85 17.79 -10.98
N VAL A 527 4.82 16.46 -11.18
CA VAL A 527 5.46 15.46 -10.31
C VAL A 527 6.13 14.44 -11.21
N ARG A 528 7.43 14.18 -11.00
CA ARG A 528 8.23 13.23 -11.81
C ARG A 528 8.14 13.48 -13.33
N VAL A 529 7.98 14.74 -13.72
CA VAL A 529 7.97 15.19 -15.12
C VAL A 529 9.08 16.21 -15.29
N ASP A 530 9.98 15.95 -16.23
CA ASP A 530 11.03 16.90 -16.62
C ASP A 530 10.41 18.02 -17.47
N VAL A 531 10.71 19.26 -17.09
CA VAL A 531 10.17 20.50 -17.71
C VAL A 531 11.27 21.40 -18.29
N ASP A 532 12.49 20.87 -18.42
CA ASP A 532 13.60 21.52 -19.10
C ASP A 532 13.30 21.76 -20.59
N GLU A 533 13.96 22.74 -21.17
CA GLU A 533 13.68 23.15 -22.55
C GLU A 533 13.81 21.97 -23.55
N GLY A 534 12.73 21.72 -24.29
CA GLY A 534 12.64 20.70 -25.33
C GLY A 534 12.17 19.33 -24.86
N THR A 535 12.02 19.09 -23.55
CA THR A 535 11.46 17.84 -23.02
C THR A 535 9.97 17.71 -23.37
N THR A 536 9.43 16.50 -23.27
CA THR A 536 8.00 16.24 -23.46
C THR A 536 7.17 17.10 -22.51
N GLY A 537 7.55 17.19 -21.23
CA GLY A 537 6.87 18.04 -20.24
C GLY A 537 6.90 19.53 -20.63
N ASP A 538 8.03 20.05 -21.08
CA ASP A 538 8.14 21.43 -21.58
C ASP A 538 7.24 21.70 -22.79
N ILE A 539 7.22 20.78 -23.75
CA ILE A 539 6.37 20.88 -24.94
C ILE A 539 4.89 20.85 -24.58
N ILE A 540 4.48 19.97 -23.66
CA ILE A 540 3.10 19.91 -23.17
C ILE A 540 2.74 21.25 -22.51
N LEU A 541 3.56 21.75 -21.59
CA LEU A 541 3.31 23.03 -20.92
C LEU A 541 3.22 24.21 -21.91
N LYS A 542 4.07 24.23 -22.95
CA LYS A 542 4.03 25.25 -24.02
C LYS A 542 2.78 25.15 -24.92
N SER A 543 2.15 23.97 -24.98
CA SER A 543 0.95 23.74 -25.80
C SER A 543 -0.35 24.17 -25.12
N ILE A 544 -0.31 24.42 -23.81
CA ILE A 544 -1.48 24.81 -23.02
C ILE A 544 -2.08 26.10 -23.58
N ALA A 545 -3.37 26.05 -23.90
CA ALA A 545 -4.19 27.19 -24.26
C ALA A 545 -5.38 27.28 -23.31
N ILE A 546 -5.41 28.33 -22.50
CA ILE A 546 -6.48 28.63 -21.56
C ILE A 546 -7.55 29.44 -22.32
N LYS A 547 -8.81 29.03 -22.22
CA LYS A 547 -9.92 29.58 -23.01
C LYS A 547 -10.96 30.34 -22.21
#